data_AF-A0A924CDB9-F1
#
_entry.id   AF-A0A924CDB9-F1
#
_cell.length_a   1.000
_cell.length_b   1.000
_cell.length_c   1.000
_cell.angle_alpha   90.00
_cell.angle_beta   90.00
_cell.angle_gamma   90.00
#
_symmetry.space_group_name_H-M   'P 1'
#
loop_
_entity.id
_entity.type
_entity.pdbx_description
1 polymer ?
#
loop_
_entity_poly.entity_id
_entity_poly.type
_entity_poly.pdbx_seq_one_letter_code
_entity_poly.pdbx_strand_id
1 'polypeptide(L)'
;MLPYFFINLLSVNVMGQDSSLYKNCVQKDLPEVINSWKKTPKPPKAEKMGSFLLIPSVTSNPATGPSFGAAGQYAFSGKTSGSLYSSITSSAFYTTNNQFLFQVKNNIF
;
A
#
# COMPACT_ATOMS: atom_id res chain seq x y z
N MET A 1 -28.76 34.73 18.83
CA MET A 1 -28.88 33.82 17.68
C MET A 1 -27.84 32.71 17.86
N LEU A 2 -28.23 31.62 18.51
CA LEU A 2 -27.37 30.48 18.87
C LEU A 2 -27.65 29.33 17.89
N PRO A 3 -26.64 28.70 17.27
CA PRO A 3 -26.87 27.52 16.45
C PRO A 3 -26.84 26.25 17.32
N TYR A 4 -27.91 25.46 17.20
CA TYR A 4 -28.11 24.18 17.87
C TYR A 4 -27.14 23.13 17.32
N PHE A 5 -26.35 22.52 18.20
CA PHE A 5 -25.47 21.40 17.91
C PHE A 5 -26.27 20.10 18.12
N PHE A 6 -26.74 19.48 17.03
CA PHE A 6 -27.48 18.23 17.03
C PHE A 6 -26.49 17.05 17.06
N ILE A 7 -26.32 16.41 18.23
CA ILE A 7 -25.54 15.17 18.36
C ILE A 7 -26.44 13.99 17.98
N ASN A 8 -26.14 13.35 16.86
CA ASN A 8 -26.77 12.08 16.46
C ASN A 8 -26.18 10.94 17.33
N LEU A 9 -27.02 10.34 18.16
CA LEU A 9 -26.77 9.07 18.84
C LEU A 9 -26.97 7.91 17.85
N LEU A 10 -25.87 7.38 17.31
CA LEU A 10 -25.89 6.11 16.59
C LEU A 10 -25.87 4.95 17.60
N SER A 11 -26.99 4.22 17.70
CA SER A 11 -27.06 2.95 18.43
C SER A 11 -26.41 1.83 17.60
N VAL A 12 -25.23 1.39 17.99
CA VAL A 12 -24.56 0.23 17.38
C VAL A 12 -25.09 -1.04 18.05
N ASN A 13 -25.83 -1.87 17.31
CA ASN A 13 -26.18 -3.22 17.75
C ASN A 13 -24.94 -4.11 17.62
N VAL A 14 -24.40 -4.57 18.75
CA VAL A 14 -23.31 -5.54 18.79
C VAL A 14 -23.95 -6.94 18.71
N MET A 15 -23.78 -7.64 17.59
CA MET A 15 -24.10 -9.07 17.49
C MET A 15 -22.85 -9.89 17.80
N GLY A 16 -22.94 -10.78 18.79
CA GLY A 16 -21.97 -11.85 19.02
C GLY A 16 -22.22 -13.05 18.10
N GLN A 17 -21.18 -13.78 17.73
CA GLN A 17 -21.29 -14.96 16.86
C GLN A 17 -21.80 -16.19 17.65
N ASP A 18 -22.90 -16.80 17.20
CA ASP A 18 -23.41 -18.07 17.71
C ASP A 18 -22.61 -19.25 17.10
N SER A 19 -22.16 -20.17 17.97
CA SER A 19 -21.30 -21.30 17.63
C SER A 19 -22.09 -22.56 17.19
N SER A 20 -23.43 -22.47 17.13
CA SER A 20 -24.32 -23.61 16.89
C SER A 20 -24.27 -24.20 15.46
N LEU A 21 -23.67 -23.50 14.49
CA LEU A 21 -23.76 -23.84 13.06
C LEU A 21 -22.55 -24.61 12.49
N TYR A 22 -21.45 -24.78 13.22
CA TYR A 22 -20.21 -25.38 12.67
C TYR A 22 -19.72 -26.59 13.47
N LYS A 23 -20.30 -27.78 13.23
CA LYS A 23 -19.96 -29.05 13.92
C LYS A 23 -18.53 -29.57 13.70
N ASN A 24 -17.77 -29.02 12.75
CA ASN A 24 -16.43 -29.49 12.38
C ASN A 24 -15.31 -28.44 12.53
N CYS A 25 -15.58 -27.30 13.18
CA CYS A 25 -14.52 -26.37 13.52
C CYS A 25 -13.90 -26.78 14.87
N VAL A 26 -12.70 -27.34 14.84
CA VAL A 26 -11.88 -27.45 16.04
C VAL A 26 -11.63 -26.02 16.52
N GLN A 27 -12.11 -25.70 17.71
CA GLN A 27 -11.84 -24.43 18.37
C GLN A 27 -10.32 -24.26 18.46
N LYS A 28 -9.80 -23.24 17.81
CA LYS A 28 -8.39 -22.87 17.86
C LYS A 28 -8.25 -21.56 18.58
N ASP A 29 -7.34 -21.53 19.54
CA ASP A 29 -7.02 -20.29 20.24
C ASP A 29 -6.18 -19.37 19.34
N LEU A 30 -6.34 -18.05 19.52
CA LEU A 30 -5.48 -17.02 18.89
C LEU A 30 -3.98 -17.37 18.93
N PRO A 31 -3.40 -17.76 20.09
CA PRO A 31 -2.00 -18.18 20.15
C PRO A 31 -1.68 -19.40 19.28
N GLU A 32 -2.60 -20.35 19.13
CA GLU A 32 -2.42 -21.54 18.29
C GLU A 32 -2.38 -21.17 16.80
N VAL A 33 -3.28 -20.27 16.36
CA VAL A 33 -3.31 -19.73 15.00
C VAL A 33 -2.01 -18.97 14.70
N ILE A 34 -1.58 -18.08 15.60
CA ILE A 34 -0.34 -17.30 15.46
C ILE A 34 0.88 -18.23 15.37
N ASN A 35 0.94 -19.27 16.21
CA ASN A 35 2.05 -20.22 16.20
C ASN A 35 2.05 -21.10 14.93
N SER A 36 0.88 -21.47 14.41
CA SER A 36 0.78 -22.21 13.15
C SER A 36 1.28 -21.39 11.96
N TRP A 37 1.00 -20.08 11.93
CA TRP A 37 1.51 -19.16 10.91
C TRP A 37 3.03 -19.01 10.98
N LYS A 38 3.62 -18.97 12.18
CA LYS A 38 5.08 -18.90 12.35
C LYS A 38 5.83 -20.15 11.87
N LYS A 39 5.20 -21.33 11.92
CA LYS A 39 5.79 -22.61 11.51
C LYS A 39 5.70 -22.89 10.00
N THR A 40 4.97 -22.06 9.25
CA THR A 40 4.83 -22.24 7.81
C THR A 40 6.18 -21.94 7.14
N PRO A 41 6.79 -22.88 6.39
CA PRO A 41 8.06 -22.64 5.71
C PRO A 41 7.88 -21.47 4.74
N LYS A 42 8.76 -20.47 4.85
CA LYS A 42 8.73 -19.32 3.95
C LYS A 42 8.98 -19.85 2.53
N PRO A 43 8.17 -19.45 1.53
CA PRO A 43 8.47 -19.81 0.16
C PRO A 43 9.90 -19.35 -0.17
N PRO A 44 10.66 -20.10 -0.97
CA PRO A 44 11.99 -19.68 -1.38
C PRO A 44 11.86 -18.27 -1.95
N LYS A 45 12.65 -17.33 -1.41
CA LYS A 45 12.71 -15.98 -1.95
C LYS A 45 13.14 -16.14 -3.40
N ALA A 46 12.23 -15.90 -4.33
CA ALA A 46 12.59 -15.77 -5.72
C ALA A 46 13.71 -14.73 -5.78
N GLU A 47 14.82 -15.05 -6.45
CA GLU A 47 15.89 -14.12 -6.80
C GLU A 47 15.36 -13.09 -7.81
N LYS A 48 14.28 -12.39 -7.45
CA LYS A 48 13.77 -11.26 -8.19
C LYS A 48 14.78 -10.16 -7.96
N MET A 49 15.73 -10.08 -8.89
CA MET A 49 16.79 -9.07 -8.93
C MET A 49 16.24 -7.64 -9.07
N GLY A 50 14.92 -7.43 -9.10
CA GLY A 50 14.32 -6.11 -9.11
C GLY A 50 12.88 -6.06 -8.61
N SER A 51 12.44 -4.84 -8.29
CA SER A 51 11.11 -4.48 -7.83
C SER A 51 10.58 -3.35 -8.69
N PHE A 52 9.31 -3.43 -9.08
CA PHE A 52 8.61 -2.37 -9.79
C PHE A 52 7.43 -1.88 -8.95
N LEU A 53 7.34 -0.57 -8.77
CA LEU A 53 6.31 0.12 -8.01
C LEU A 53 5.70 1.20 -8.88
N LEU A 54 4.39 1.12 -9.13
CA LEU A 54 3.65 2.16 -9.85
C LEU A 54 2.58 2.72 -8.92
N ILE A 55 2.60 4.02 -8.71
CA ILE A 55 1.72 4.72 -7.79
C ILE A 55 0.97 5.80 -8.56
N PRO A 56 -0.35 5.68 -8.73
CA PRO A 56 -1.16 6.81 -9.18
C PRO A 56 -1.17 7.89 -8.10
N SER A 57 -1.10 9.15 -8.50
CA SER A 57 -1.04 10.27 -7.56
C SER A 57 -1.86 11.46 -8.08
N VAL A 58 -2.58 12.07 -7.15
CA VAL A 58 -3.29 13.34 -7.34
C VAL A 58 -2.67 14.32 -6.36
N THR A 59 -2.21 15.47 -6.84
CA THR A 59 -1.59 16.50 -6.01
C THR A 59 -2.19 17.87 -6.36
N SER A 60 -2.15 18.81 -5.43
CA SER A 60 -2.61 20.18 -5.68
C SER A 60 -1.51 21.15 -5.29
N ASN A 61 -1.12 22.03 -6.21
CA ASN A 61 -0.10 23.05 -5.99
C ASN A 61 -0.70 24.43 -6.31
N PRO A 62 -0.61 25.43 -5.41
CA PRO A 62 -1.10 26.79 -5.67
C PRO A 62 -0.61 27.42 -6.98
N ALA A 63 0.59 27.08 -7.45
CA ALA A 63 1.16 27.64 -8.68
C ALA A 63 0.64 26.98 -9.97
N THR A 64 0.26 25.69 -9.92
CA THR A 64 -0.10 24.90 -11.12
C THR A 64 -1.51 24.32 -11.07
N GLY A 65 -2.23 24.53 -9.98
CA GLY A 65 -3.52 23.94 -9.69
C GLY A 65 -3.45 22.44 -9.34
N PRO A 66 -4.61 21.76 -9.29
CA PRO A 66 -4.69 20.31 -9.21
C PRO A 66 -3.94 19.63 -10.36
N SER A 67 -3.35 18.48 -10.08
CA SER A 67 -2.64 17.65 -11.05
C SER A 67 -2.91 16.18 -10.80
N PHE A 68 -2.94 15.42 -11.88
CA PHE A 68 -3.15 13.97 -11.85
C PHE A 68 -2.09 13.29 -12.68
N GLY A 69 -1.65 12.12 -12.24
CA GLY A 69 -0.56 11.42 -12.87
C GLY A 69 -0.18 10.14 -12.16
N ALA A 70 1.00 9.65 -12.50
CA ALA A 70 1.57 8.48 -11.87
C ALA A 70 3.08 8.62 -11.72
N ALA A 71 3.60 8.00 -10.66
CA ALA A 71 5.02 7.84 -10.43
C ALA A 71 5.36 6.34 -10.44
N GLY A 72 6.36 5.97 -11.23
CA GLY A 72 6.93 4.63 -11.29
C GLY A 72 8.33 4.61 -10.68
N GLN A 73 8.66 3.54 -9.96
CA GLN A 73 10.02 3.25 -9.54
C GLN A 73 10.37 1.80 -9.90
N TYR A 74 11.50 1.63 -10.55
CA TYR A 74 12.11 0.34 -10.80
C TYR A 74 13.43 0.27 -10.05
N ALA A 75 13.55 -0.64 -9.08
CA ALA A 75 14.78 -0.91 -8.37
C ALA A 75 15.36 -2.24 -8.85
N PHE A 76 16.67 -2.30 -9.06
CA PHE A 76 17.37 -3.51 -9.48
C PHE A 76 18.71 -3.67 -8.73
N SER A 77 19.09 -4.91 -8.48
CA SER A 77 20.37 -5.29 -7.89
C SER A 77 21.29 -5.91 -8.95
N GLY A 78 22.60 -5.76 -8.78
CA GLY A 78 23.60 -6.44 -9.59
C GLY A 78 23.58 -7.96 -9.44
N LYS A 79 24.27 -8.66 -10.36
CA LYS A 79 24.35 -10.14 -10.40
C LYS A 79 25.18 -10.75 -9.27
N THR A 80 25.93 -9.94 -8.53
CA THR A 80 26.85 -10.40 -7.49
C THR A 80 26.21 -10.30 -6.11
N SER A 81 26.35 -11.35 -5.30
CA SER A 81 25.92 -11.32 -3.90
C SER A 81 26.59 -10.16 -3.16
N GLY A 82 25.79 -9.21 -2.67
CA GLY A 82 26.26 -8.01 -1.98
C GLY A 82 26.32 -6.73 -2.82
N SER A 83 25.87 -6.74 -4.08
CA SER A 83 25.78 -5.52 -4.88
C SER A 83 24.78 -4.51 -4.32
N LEU A 84 25.11 -3.22 -4.45
CA LEU A 84 24.20 -2.13 -4.12
C LEU A 84 22.99 -2.11 -5.06
N TYR A 85 21.85 -1.64 -4.56
CA TYR A 85 20.63 -1.51 -5.35
C TYR A 85 20.66 -0.22 -6.14
N SER A 86 20.58 -0.34 -7.46
CA SER A 86 20.32 0.77 -8.36
C SER A 86 18.81 0.98 -8.53
N SER A 87 18.38 2.19 -8.85
CA SER A 87 16.97 2.50 -9.09
C SER A 87 16.75 3.58 -10.15
N ILE A 88 15.65 3.45 -10.86
CA ILE A 88 15.14 4.41 -11.83
C ILE A 88 13.75 4.81 -11.35
N THR A 89 13.56 6.10 -11.06
CA THR A 89 12.27 6.68 -10.71
C THR A 89 11.81 7.57 -11.83
N SER A 90 10.57 7.42 -12.26
CA SER A 90 9.93 8.24 -13.28
C SER A 90 8.60 8.76 -12.77
N SER A 91 8.18 9.93 -13.23
CA SER A 91 6.84 10.44 -12.96
C SER A 91 6.33 11.28 -14.12
N ALA A 92 5.02 11.20 -14.35
CA ALA A 92 4.31 11.96 -15.35
C ALA A 92 3.05 12.55 -14.71
N PHE A 93 2.88 13.86 -14.81
CA PHE A 93 1.73 14.59 -14.27
C PHE A 93 1.16 15.54 -15.31
N TYR A 94 -0.17 15.61 -15.39
CA TYR A 94 -0.89 16.61 -16.14
C TYR A 94 -1.60 17.55 -15.16
N THR A 95 -1.46 18.86 -15.37
CA THR A 95 -2.02 19.89 -14.49
C THR A 95 -3.24 20.56 -15.11
N THR A 96 -4.09 21.18 -14.28
CA THR A 96 -5.24 21.98 -14.75
C THR A 96 -4.83 23.22 -15.53
N ASN A 97 -3.55 23.64 -15.44
CA ASN A 97 -2.99 24.74 -16.22
C ASN A 97 -2.40 24.26 -17.56
N ASN A 98 -2.82 23.09 -18.05
CA ASN A 98 -2.39 22.47 -19.30
C ASN A 98 -0.86 22.26 -19.40
N GLN A 99 -0.20 21.99 -18.27
CA GLN A 99 1.22 21.66 -18.26
C GLN A 99 1.40 20.15 -18.13
N PHE A 100 2.30 19.59 -18.94
CA PHE A 100 2.74 18.21 -18.83
C PHE A 100 4.12 18.16 -18.18
N LEU A 101 4.20 17.56 -17.00
CA LEU A 101 5.40 17.47 -16.17
C LEU A 101 5.91 16.03 -16.22
N PHE A 102 7.06 15.82 -16.84
CA PHE A 102 7.72 14.51 -16.87
C PHE A 102 9.08 14.60 -16.19
N GLN A 103 9.35 13.66 -15.29
CA GLN A 103 10.61 13.61 -14.56
C GLN A 103 11.16 12.19 -14.56
N VAL A 104 12.47 12.07 -14.74
CA VAL A 104 13.20 10.81 -14.61
C VAL A 104 14.43 11.05 -13.77
N LYS A 105 14.59 10.24 -12.72
CA LYS A 105 15.75 10.24 -11.84
C LYS A 105 16.36 8.85 -11.86
N ASN A 106 17.67 8.81 -12.12
CA ASN A 106 18.45 7.59 -12.07
C ASN A 106 19.37 7.66 -10.85
N ASN A 107 19.43 6.58 -10.09
CA ASN A 107 20.39 6.39 -9.02
C ASN A 107 21.08 5.05 -9.26
N ILE A 108 22.26 5.12 -9.87
CA ILE A 108 23.07 3.96 -10.25
C ILE A 108 24.25 3.90 -9.30
N PHE A 109 24.43 2.75 -8.64
CA PHE A 109 25.53 2.46 -7.74
C PHE A 109 26.46 1.40 -8.32
#